data_AF-A0A0T9QJV8-F1
#
_entry.id   AF-A0A0T9QJV8-F1
#
_cell.length_a   1.000
_cell.length_b   1.000
_cell.length_c   1.000
_cell.angle_alpha   90.00
_cell.angle_beta   90.00
_cell.angle_gamma   90.00
#
_symmetry.space_group_name_H-M   'P 1'
#
loop_
_entity.id
_entity.type
_entity.pdbx_description
1 polymer ?
#
loop_
_entity_poly.entity_id
_entity_poly.type
_entity_poly.pdbx_seq_one_letter_code
_entity_poly.pdbx_strand_id
1 'polypeptide(L)'
;MTLTEEQKAFFDALTQLQRRFVTALLEGANQTETYRRAGGKAKGDGVRSKASQLVTNSNVQAFLQSVQHETVNEEAIMTYTEALCIIYALSSSNVVETRRVMGLHRALIGYSGRTVNNGIHLQVTLFFLLHFSGISGYSLKTITGRITKNPKRIKTQAGKVMAMVTIQVETDKRTPYPLCVVGFDLLALELMLCPLRQTITVNGRSAYWSGYQITASHIQYNQLV
;
A
#
# COMPACT_ATOMS: atom_id res chain seq x y z
N MET A 1 6.38 -6.12 -27.26
CA MET A 1 7.68 -5.50 -26.96
C MET A 1 8.51 -5.56 -28.23
N THR A 2 8.91 -4.41 -28.76
CA THR A 2 9.82 -4.32 -29.91
C THR A 2 11.24 -4.31 -29.37
N LEU A 3 11.97 -5.42 -29.50
CA LEU A 3 13.36 -5.55 -29.07
C LEU A 3 14.26 -4.62 -29.89
N THR A 4 15.18 -3.92 -29.22
CA THR A 4 16.19 -3.06 -29.87
C THR A 4 17.18 -3.88 -30.70
N GLU A 5 17.84 -3.27 -31.70
CA GLU A 5 18.73 -3.98 -32.63
C GLU A 5 19.91 -4.68 -31.91
N GLU A 6 20.40 -4.09 -30.83
CA GLU A 6 21.44 -4.69 -29.98
C GLU A 6 20.94 -5.94 -29.25
N GLN A 7 19.69 -5.93 -28.77
CA GLN A 7 19.07 -7.08 -28.13
C GLN A 7 18.79 -8.21 -29.13
N LYS A 8 18.48 -7.89 -30.38
CA LYS A 8 18.35 -8.89 -31.45
C LYS A 8 19.67 -9.62 -31.69
N ALA A 9 20.80 -8.89 -31.68
CA ALA A 9 22.12 -9.50 -31.79
C ALA A 9 22.42 -10.45 -30.61
N PHE A 10 22.09 -10.07 -29.38
CA PHE A 10 22.22 -10.95 -28.21
C PHE A 10 21.26 -12.14 -28.26
N PHE A 11 20.05 -11.96 -28.79
CA PHE A 11 19.07 -13.02 -28.93
C PHE A 11 19.47 -14.04 -30.01
N ASP A 12 20.03 -13.59 -31.13
CA ASP A 12 20.49 -14.46 -32.22
C ASP A 12 21.77 -15.23 -31.87
N ALA A 13 22.60 -14.69 -30.97
CA ALA A 13 23.75 -15.39 -30.41
C ALA A 13 23.37 -16.58 -29.51
N LEU A 14 22.11 -16.69 -29.08
CA LEU A 14 21.62 -17.78 -28.22
C LEU A 14 21.22 -19.01 -29.04
N THR A 15 21.48 -20.19 -28.46
CA THR A 15 21.01 -21.47 -29.04
C THR A 15 19.48 -21.52 -29.07
N GLN A 16 18.91 -22.33 -29.96
CA GLN A 16 17.45 -22.47 -30.10
C GLN A 16 16.77 -22.87 -28.77
N LEU A 17 17.45 -23.69 -27.96
CA LEU A 17 16.96 -24.09 -26.63
C LEU A 17 16.97 -22.92 -25.64
N GLN A 18 18.04 -22.12 -25.63
CA GLN A 18 18.16 -20.95 -24.76
C GLN A 18 17.15 -19.86 -25.12
N ARG A 19 16.89 -19.62 -26.41
CA ARG A 19 15.87 -18.66 -26.85
C ARG A 19 14.49 -19.03 -26.30
N ARG A 20 14.06 -20.29 -26.49
CA ARG A 20 12.79 -20.79 -25.96
C ARG A 20 12.74 -20.75 -24.43
N PHE A 21 13.87 -21.03 -23.77
CA PHE A 21 13.97 -20.97 -22.31
C PHE A 21 13.77 -19.56 -21.77
N VAL A 22 14.43 -18.56 -22.39
CA VAL A 22 14.32 -17.15 -22.01
C VAL A 22 12.92 -16.60 -22.29
N THR A 23 12.32 -16.93 -23.43
CA THR A 23 10.92 -16.55 -23.72
C THR A 23 9.98 -17.12 -22.66
N ALA A 24 10.10 -18.41 -22.31
CA ALA A 24 9.28 -19.03 -21.27
C ALA A 24 9.54 -18.43 -19.88
N LEU A 25 10.76 -17.96 -19.60
CA LEU A 25 11.11 -17.29 -18.35
C LEU A 25 10.47 -15.90 -18.25
N LEU A 26 10.46 -15.14 -19.35
CA LEU A 26 9.78 -13.84 -19.43
C LEU A 26 8.25 -13.97 -19.35
N GLU A 27 7.69 -15.09 -19.78
CA GLU A 27 6.27 -15.45 -19.56
C GLU A 27 5.95 -15.75 -18.08
N GLY A 28 6.95 -15.77 -17.19
CA GLY A 28 6.78 -15.92 -15.75
C GLY A 28 6.73 -17.37 -15.25
N ALA A 29 7.13 -18.35 -16.06
CA ALA A 29 7.16 -19.75 -15.63
C ALA A 29 8.35 -20.05 -14.70
N ASN A 30 8.16 -21.01 -13.79
CA ASN A 30 9.21 -21.49 -12.89
C ASN A 30 10.37 -22.14 -13.68
N GLN A 31 11.62 -22.01 -13.24
CA GLN A 31 12.84 -22.50 -13.93
C GLN A 31 12.77 -23.97 -14.39
N THR A 32 12.18 -24.83 -13.58
CA THR A 32 12.00 -26.24 -13.92
C THR A 32 10.98 -26.42 -15.05
N GLU A 33 9.94 -25.60 -15.05
CA GLU A 33 8.87 -25.62 -16.04
C GLU A 33 9.30 -24.95 -17.35
N THR A 34 10.08 -23.86 -17.29
CA THR A 34 10.68 -23.23 -18.47
C THR A 34 11.59 -24.20 -19.21
N TYR A 35 12.38 -25.01 -18.50
CA TYR A 35 13.23 -26.02 -19.12
C TYR A 35 12.43 -27.12 -19.85
N ARG A 36 11.29 -27.53 -19.30
CA ARG A 36 10.40 -28.50 -19.96
C ARG A 36 9.76 -27.89 -21.21
N ARG A 37 9.23 -26.68 -21.11
CA ARG A 37 8.62 -25.94 -22.23
C ARG A 37 9.62 -25.61 -23.33
N ALA A 38 10.88 -25.35 -22.97
CA ALA A 38 11.96 -25.12 -23.93
C ALA A 38 12.33 -26.38 -24.74
N GLY A 39 11.91 -27.57 -24.32
CA GLY A 39 12.23 -28.86 -24.96
C GLY A 39 13.45 -29.57 -24.37
N GLY A 40 13.76 -29.33 -23.09
CA GLY A 40 14.87 -29.97 -22.41
C GLY A 40 14.68 -31.49 -22.24
N LYS A 41 15.72 -32.26 -22.54
CA LYS A 41 15.67 -33.74 -22.58
C LYS A 41 15.90 -34.43 -21.22
N ALA A 42 16.19 -33.67 -20.15
CA ALA A 42 16.50 -34.24 -18.84
C ALA A 42 15.23 -34.78 -18.17
N LYS A 43 15.37 -35.87 -17.39
CA LYS A 43 14.28 -36.51 -16.63
C LYS A 43 14.57 -36.46 -15.13
N GLY A 44 13.52 -36.47 -14.31
CA GLY A 44 13.63 -36.48 -12.84
C GLY A 44 14.36 -35.25 -12.28
N ASP A 45 15.22 -35.46 -11.28
CA ASP A 45 15.95 -34.40 -10.58
C ASP A 45 16.99 -33.68 -11.47
N GLY A 46 17.39 -34.30 -12.59
CA GLY A 46 18.29 -33.69 -13.57
C GLY A 46 17.71 -32.45 -14.25
N VAL A 47 16.38 -32.28 -14.26
CA VAL A 47 15.69 -31.11 -14.82
C VAL A 47 16.07 -29.84 -14.07
N ARG A 48 16.03 -29.87 -12.72
CA ARG A 48 16.34 -28.72 -11.88
C ARG A 48 17.80 -28.31 -12.01
N SER A 49 18.70 -29.28 -12.03
CA SER A 49 20.15 -29.04 -12.19
C SER A 49 20.46 -28.38 -13.54
N LYS A 50 19.86 -28.88 -14.63
CA LYS A 50 20.07 -28.32 -15.98
C LYS A 50 19.41 -26.95 -16.17
N ALA A 51 18.25 -26.71 -15.57
CA ALA A 51 17.62 -25.40 -15.54
C ALA A 51 18.50 -24.37 -14.82
N SER A 52 19.05 -24.71 -13.65
CA SER A 52 19.96 -23.83 -12.89
C SER A 52 21.24 -23.50 -13.67
N GLN A 53 21.83 -24.49 -14.35
CA GLN A 53 22.98 -24.30 -15.23
C GLN A 53 22.68 -23.33 -16.39
N LEU A 54 21.48 -23.39 -16.97
CA LEU A 54 21.06 -22.48 -18.04
C LEU A 54 20.85 -21.05 -17.57
N VAL A 55 20.31 -20.84 -16.37
CA VAL A 55 20.19 -19.50 -15.76
C VAL A 55 21.55 -18.90 -15.43
N THR A 56 22.55 -19.74 -15.12
CA THR A 56 23.92 -19.32 -14.78
C THR A 56 24.80 -19.17 -16.03
N ASN A 57 24.30 -19.51 -17.22
CA ASN A 57 25.07 -19.36 -18.45
C ASN A 57 25.30 -17.87 -18.75
N SER A 58 26.56 -17.50 -19.04
CA SER A 58 26.97 -16.11 -19.29
C SER A 58 26.15 -15.41 -20.36
N ASN A 59 25.79 -16.12 -21.43
CA ASN A 59 25.06 -15.53 -22.56
C ASN A 59 23.58 -15.30 -22.21
N VAL A 60 22.99 -16.20 -21.43
CA VAL A 60 21.60 -16.05 -20.94
C VAL A 60 21.53 -14.93 -19.91
N GLN A 61 22.53 -14.81 -19.03
CA GLN A 61 22.60 -13.71 -18.07
C GLN A 61 22.79 -12.36 -18.75
N ALA A 62 23.68 -12.26 -19.74
CA ALA A 62 23.89 -11.03 -20.50
C ALA A 62 22.59 -10.55 -21.17
N PHE A 63 21.82 -11.47 -21.77
CA PHE A 63 20.51 -11.14 -22.34
C PHE A 63 19.48 -10.72 -21.28
N LEU A 64 19.41 -11.42 -20.14
CA LEU A 64 18.48 -11.05 -19.07
C LEU A 64 18.83 -9.69 -18.46
N GLN A 65 20.11 -9.34 -18.38
CA GLN A 65 20.59 -8.02 -17.95
C GLN A 65 20.24 -6.94 -18.98
N SER A 66 20.39 -7.20 -20.28
CA SER A 66 20.02 -6.23 -21.32
C SER A 66 18.51 -5.98 -21.38
N VAL A 67 17.68 -7.00 -21.09
CA VAL A 67 16.21 -6.85 -20.99
C VAL A 67 15.80 -6.18 -19.68
N GLN A 68 16.53 -6.42 -18.59
CA GLN A 68 16.30 -5.73 -17.31
C GLN A 68 16.55 -4.23 -17.42
N HIS A 69 17.56 -3.78 -18.18
CA HIS A 69 17.79 -2.34 -18.37
C HIS A 69 16.67 -1.60 -19.10
N GLU A 70 15.90 -2.27 -19.97
CA GLU A 70 14.71 -1.67 -20.60
C GLU A 70 13.39 -1.93 -19.83
N THR A 71 13.33 -2.96 -18.99
CA THR A 71 12.14 -3.27 -18.15
C THR A 71 12.19 -2.69 -16.74
N VAL A 72 13.35 -2.14 -16.34
CA VAL A 72 13.39 -1.08 -15.35
C VAL A 72 12.85 0.17 -16.05
N ASN A 73 11.54 0.17 -16.32
CA ASN A 73 10.81 1.40 -16.53
C ASN A 73 11.15 2.29 -15.33
N GLU A 74 11.76 3.44 -15.59
CA GLU A 74 11.95 4.53 -14.64
C GLU A 74 10.63 4.92 -13.94
N GLU A 75 9.48 4.48 -14.48
CA GLU A 75 8.14 4.63 -13.92
C GLU A 75 7.84 3.72 -12.71
N ALA A 76 8.52 2.58 -12.53
CA ALA A 76 8.19 1.60 -11.49
C ALA A 76 9.05 1.71 -10.23
N ILE A 77 10.26 2.27 -10.34
CA ILE A 77 11.13 2.58 -9.21
C ILE A 77 11.08 4.08 -8.98
N MET A 78 10.35 4.49 -7.94
CA MET A 78 10.24 5.88 -7.52
C MET A 78 11.62 6.54 -7.44
N THR A 79 11.85 7.56 -8.28
CA THR A 79 13.14 8.27 -8.31
C THR A 79 13.37 9.01 -6.99
N TYR A 80 14.63 9.31 -6.64
CA TYR A 80 14.98 9.98 -5.39
C TYR A 80 14.24 11.32 -5.20
N THR A 81 14.08 12.08 -6.28
CA THR A 81 13.35 13.35 -6.30
C THR A 81 11.84 13.18 -6.11
N GLU A 82 11.25 12.14 -6.70
CA GLU A 82 9.84 11.81 -6.49
C GLU A 82 9.57 11.31 -5.07
N ALA A 83 10.49 10.50 -4.52
CA ALA A 83 10.41 10.05 -3.13
C ALA A 83 10.45 11.22 -2.15
N LEU A 84 11.34 12.19 -2.37
CA LEU A 84 11.39 13.42 -1.56
C LEU A 84 10.12 14.26 -1.71
N CYS A 85 9.62 14.45 -2.93
CA CYS A 85 8.36 15.17 -3.16
C CYS A 85 7.17 14.48 -2.47
N ILE A 86 7.11 13.15 -2.49
CA ILE A 86 6.07 12.39 -1.79
C ILE A 86 6.20 12.52 -0.28
N ILE A 87 7.41 12.40 0.28
CA ILE A 87 7.66 12.60 1.71
C ILE A 87 7.29 14.03 2.13
N TYR A 88 7.69 15.02 1.34
CA TYR A 88 7.37 16.43 1.60
C TYR A 88 5.88 16.71 1.49
N ALA A 89 5.20 16.16 0.48
CA ALA A 89 3.75 16.28 0.32
C ALA A 89 2.99 15.57 1.46
N LEU A 90 3.44 14.39 1.91
CA LEU A 90 2.86 13.68 3.06
C LEU A 90 3.06 14.46 4.37
N SER A 91 4.22 15.12 4.51
CA SER A 91 4.52 15.98 5.68
C SER A 91 3.75 17.30 5.67
N SER A 92 3.44 17.85 4.50
CA SER A 92 2.88 19.20 4.36
C SER A 92 1.36 19.23 4.12
N SER A 93 0.71 18.08 3.88
CA SER A 93 -0.71 18.03 3.55
C SER A 93 -1.59 17.74 4.78
N ASN A 94 -2.58 18.60 5.02
CA ASN A 94 -3.82 18.18 5.67
C ASN A 94 -4.45 17.03 4.84
N VAL A 95 -5.00 16.02 5.53
CA VAL A 95 -5.41 14.65 5.08
C VAL A 95 -6.36 14.58 3.85
N VAL A 96 -6.76 15.70 3.25
CA VAL A 96 -7.72 15.77 2.14
C VAL A 96 -7.07 15.59 0.76
N GLU A 97 -5.82 16.03 0.56
CA GLU A 97 -5.22 16.07 -0.80
C GLU A 97 -4.58 14.74 -1.24
N THR A 98 -4.24 13.84 -0.30
CA THR A 98 -3.68 12.51 -0.59
C THR A 98 -4.62 11.63 -1.40
N ARG A 99 -5.94 11.87 -1.35
CA ARG A 99 -6.93 11.14 -2.14
C ARG A 99 -6.90 11.54 -3.63
N ARG A 100 -6.42 12.74 -3.95
CA ARG A 100 -6.33 13.26 -5.33
C ARG A 100 -5.11 12.73 -6.06
N VAL A 101 -3.97 12.65 -5.35
CA VAL A 101 -2.71 12.09 -5.89
C VAL A 101 -2.81 10.56 -6.05
N MET A 102 -3.40 9.85 -5.08
CA MET A 102 -3.66 8.41 -5.18
C MET A 102 -4.79 8.05 -6.17
N GLY A 103 -5.70 9.00 -6.46
CA GLY A 103 -6.77 8.83 -7.43
C GLY A 103 -6.29 8.92 -8.88
N LEU A 104 -5.25 9.72 -9.16
CA LEU A 104 -4.73 9.90 -10.52
C LEU A 104 -4.03 8.63 -11.05
N HIS A 105 -3.35 7.87 -10.18
CA HIS A 105 -2.73 6.59 -10.58
C HIS A 105 -3.76 5.50 -10.94
N ARG A 106 -5.00 5.59 -10.43
CA ARG A 106 -6.05 4.61 -10.70
C ARG A 106 -6.77 4.85 -12.03
N ALA A 107 -6.67 6.06 -12.60
CA ALA A 107 -7.28 6.42 -13.87
C ALA A 107 -6.43 6.03 -15.10
N LEU A 108 -5.12 5.82 -14.92
CA LEU A 108 -4.21 5.39 -15.98
C LEU A 108 -4.14 3.86 -16.18
N ILE A 109 -4.71 3.08 -15.27
CA ILE A 109 -4.93 1.63 -15.47
C ILE A 109 -6.30 1.47 -16.14
N GLY A 110 -6.31 1.58 -17.47
CA GLY A 110 -7.50 1.37 -18.28
C GLY A 110 -8.12 0.00 -18.00
N TYR A 111 -9.32 -0.01 -17.42
CA TYR A 111 -10.23 -1.15 -17.47
C TYR A 111 -10.74 -1.29 -18.92
N SER A 112 -9.99 -1.98 -19.78
CA SER A 112 -10.57 -2.60 -20.98
C SER A 112 -10.93 -4.04 -20.66
N GLY A 113 -12.18 -4.28 -20.27
CA GLY A 113 -12.70 -5.61 -20.00
C GLY A 113 -14.10 -5.75 -20.57
N ARG A 114 -14.20 -6.09 -21.86
CA ARG A 114 -15.45 -6.64 -22.43
C ARG A 114 -15.77 -7.93 -21.69
N THR A 115 -16.98 -8.02 -21.17
CA THR A 115 -17.56 -9.25 -20.63
C THR A 115 -17.69 -10.28 -21.75
N VAL A 116 -16.93 -11.37 -21.69
CA VAL A 116 -17.24 -12.58 -22.44
C VAL A 116 -17.57 -13.67 -21.44
N ASN A 117 -18.84 -14.05 -21.45
CA ASN A 117 -19.38 -15.22 -20.77
C ASN A 117 -18.60 -16.46 -21.20
N ASN A 118 -17.99 -17.17 -20.25
CA ASN A 118 -18.14 -18.61 -20.05
C ASN A 118 -17.20 -19.06 -18.94
N GLY A 119 -17.76 -19.83 -18.00
CA GLY A 119 -17.07 -20.28 -16.81
C GLY A 119 -15.88 -21.19 -17.09
N ILE A 120 -15.07 -21.30 -16.02
CA ILE A 120 -13.98 -22.25 -15.76
C ILE A 120 -12.56 -21.65 -15.97
N HIS A 121 -12.14 -20.84 -15.01
CA HIS A 121 -10.87 -20.95 -14.26
C HIS A 121 -10.69 -19.73 -13.34
N LEU A 122 -11.32 -19.77 -12.17
CA LEU A 122 -10.69 -19.19 -10.97
C LEU A 122 -9.40 -19.99 -10.72
N GLN A 123 -8.28 -19.32 -10.42
CA GLN A 123 -7.25 -19.72 -9.43
C GLN A 123 -5.85 -19.11 -9.63
N VAL A 124 -5.60 -18.20 -10.58
CA VAL A 124 -4.27 -17.56 -10.67
C VAL A 124 -4.41 -16.08 -11.01
N THR A 125 -4.67 -15.25 -10.00
CA THR A 125 -4.23 -13.84 -9.79
C THR A 125 -5.01 -13.27 -8.59
N LEU A 126 -5.03 -13.99 -7.47
CA LEU A 126 -5.53 -13.48 -6.19
C LEU A 126 -4.59 -13.83 -5.02
N PHE A 127 -3.40 -14.35 -5.32
CA PHE A 127 -2.46 -14.83 -4.30
C PHE A 127 -1.44 -13.79 -3.83
N PHE A 128 -1.33 -12.64 -4.52
CA PHE A 128 -0.43 -11.56 -4.12
C PHE A 128 -1.08 -10.44 -3.28
N LEU A 129 -2.37 -10.56 -2.95
CA LEU A 129 -3.08 -9.57 -2.12
C LEU A 129 -3.51 -10.08 -0.74
N LEU A 130 -3.03 -11.25 -0.30
CA LEU A 130 -3.46 -11.87 0.97
C LEU A 130 -2.33 -12.35 1.89
N HIS A 131 -1.12 -11.78 1.77
CA HIS A 131 -0.08 -11.85 2.82
C HIS A 131 0.16 -10.52 3.55
N PHE A 132 -0.73 -9.53 3.36
CA PHE A 132 -0.89 -8.39 4.27
C PHE A 132 -2.18 -8.54 5.10
N SER A 133 -2.44 -9.75 5.59
CA SER A 133 -3.42 -10.03 6.64
C SER A 133 -2.89 -9.53 8.00
N GLY A 134 -2.75 -8.21 8.12
CA GLY A 134 -2.33 -7.52 9.34
C GLY A 134 -2.64 -6.03 9.41
N ILE A 135 -3.25 -5.44 8.37
CA ILE A 135 -3.71 -4.04 8.35
C ILE A 135 -5.24 -3.99 8.19
N SER A 136 -5.95 -4.84 8.92
CA SER A 136 -7.41 -4.74 9.07
C SER A 136 -7.69 -3.88 10.31
N GLY A 137 -8.07 -2.61 10.12
CA GLY A 137 -8.62 -1.80 11.21
C GLY A 137 -8.32 -0.31 11.25
N TYR A 138 -7.53 0.25 10.33
CA TYR A 138 -7.12 1.67 10.41
C TYR A 138 -7.98 2.59 9.54
N SER A 139 -9.28 2.66 9.81
CA SER A 139 -10.12 3.73 9.24
C SER A 139 -10.01 4.96 10.14
N LEU A 140 -9.28 5.98 9.67
CA LEU A 140 -9.33 7.31 10.26
C LEU A 140 -10.76 7.85 10.15
N LYS A 141 -11.31 8.31 11.27
CA LYS A 141 -12.65 8.90 11.33
C LYS A 141 -12.55 10.35 11.75
N THR A 142 -13.30 11.18 11.04
CA THR A 142 -13.56 12.57 11.39
C THR A 142 -14.87 12.62 12.17
N ILE A 143 -14.81 13.13 13.39
CA ILE A 143 -15.98 13.25 14.27
C ILE A 143 -16.02 14.65 14.83
N THR A 144 -17.16 15.32 14.69
CA THR A 144 -17.41 16.63 15.27
C THR A 144 -18.36 16.49 16.45
N GLY A 145 -18.06 17.18 17.55
CA GLY A 145 -18.92 17.15 18.73
C GLY A 145 -18.65 18.29 19.70
N ARG A 146 -19.60 18.51 20.61
CA ARG A 146 -19.52 19.55 21.64
C ARG A 146 -18.97 19.00 22.94
N ILE A 147 -18.01 19.70 23.55
CA ILE A 147 -17.42 19.28 24.83
C ILE A 147 -18.47 19.38 25.95
N THR A 148 -18.78 18.26 26.58
CA THR A 148 -19.77 18.17 27.67
C THR A 148 -19.15 18.06 29.06
N LYS A 149 -17.90 17.61 29.14
CA LYS A 149 -17.14 17.53 30.40
C LYS A 149 -15.78 18.17 30.22
N ASN A 150 -15.29 18.84 31.26
CA ASN A 150 -13.95 19.42 31.23
C ASN A 150 -12.90 18.34 30.94
N PRO A 151 -11.88 18.66 30.11
CA PRO A 151 -10.76 17.77 29.87
C PRO A 151 -10.11 17.33 31.18
N LYS A 152 -9.86 16.03 31.31
CA LYS A 152 -9.22 15.42 32.48
C LYS A 152 -7.88 14.83 32.08
N ARG A 153 -6.82 15.24 32.76
CA ARG A 153 -5.50 14.60 32.65
C ARG A 153 -5.53 13.23 33.31
N ILE A 154 -5.04 12.21 32.60
CA ILE A 154 -4.92 10.84 33.08
C ILE A 154 -3.43 10.51 33.21
N LYS A 155 -3.04 9.96 34.37
CA LYS A 155 -1.69 9.43 34.58
C LYS A 155 -1.63 8.02 33.98
N THR A 156 -0.72 7.79 33.04
CA THR A 156 -0.49 6.46 32.45
C THR A 156 0.67 5.75 33.14
N GLN A 157 0.67 4.42 33.15
CA GLN A 157 1.76 3.62 33.72
C GLN A 157 3.11 3.87 33.03
N ALA A 158 3.08 4.26 31.75
CA ALA A 158 4.26 4.59 30.96
C ALA A 158 4.78 6.03 31.17
N GLY A 159 4.19 6.80 32.09
CA GLY A 159 4.55 8.21 32.34
C GLY A 159 4.17 9.18 31.22
N LYS A 160 3.56 8.70 30.14
CA LYS A 160 3.11 9.52 29.00
C LYS A 160 1.95 10.43 29.39
N VAL A 161 1.97 11.65 28.88
CA VAL A 161 0.91 12.64 29.11
C VAL A 161 -0.32 12.22 28.31
N MET A 162 -1.42 11.94 29.00
CA MET A 162 -2.69 11.59 28.40
C MET A 162 -3.77 12.54 28.92
N ALA A 163 -4.64 13.01 28.03
CA ALA A 163 -5.84 13.75 28.40
C ALA A 163 -7.06 13.11 27.76
N MET A 164 -8.16 13.11 28.49
CA MET A 164 -9.45 12.60 28.03
C MET A 164 -10.49 13.69 28.15
N VAL A 165 -11.26 13.90 27.09
CA VAL A 165 -12.42 14.81 27.09
C VAL A 165 -13.64 14.06 26.58
N THR A 166 -14.82 14.35 27.12
CA THR A 166 -16.07 13.80 26.61
C THR A 166 -16.75 14.83 25.73
N ILE A 167 -17.06 14.43 24.50
CA ILE A 167 -17.84 15.22 23.55
C ILE A 167 -19.20 14.56 23.32
N GLN A 168 -20.23 15.36 23.08
CA GLN A 168 -21.50 14.90 22.57
C GLN A 168 -21.49 15.01 21.06
N VAL A 169 -21.60 13.86 20.40
CA VAL A 169 -21.56 13.74 18.95
C VAL A 169 -23.00 13.68 18.46
N GLU A 170 -23.30 14.55 17.50
CA GLU A 170 -24.58 14.60 16.82
C GLU A 170 -24.37 14.14 15.37
N THR A 171 -25.16 13.19 14.91
CA THR A 171 -25.07 12.66 13.54
C THR A 171 -26.46 12.44 12.99
N ASP A 172 -26.67 12.60 11.69
CA ASP A 172 -27.98 12.37 11.07
C ASP A 172 -28.47 10.91 11.22
N LYS A 173 -27.52 9.98 11.42
CA LYS A 173 -27.77 8.53 11.44
C LYS A 173 -28.03 7.97 12.84
N ARG A 174 -27.78 8.73 13.91
CA ARG A 174 -27.86 8.23 15.30
C ARG A 174 -28.30 9.33 16.25
N THR A 175 -29.01 8.94 17.29
CA THR A 175 -29.32 9.83 18.43
C THR A 175 -28.02 10.36 19.04
N PRO A 176 -28.01 11.61 19.56
CA PRO A 176 -26.82 12.19 20.16
C PRO A 176 -26.24 11.29 21.26
N TYR A 177 -24.94 11.04 21.20
CA TYR A 177 -24.27 10.13 22.15
C TYR A 177 -22.95 10.72 22.67
N PRO A 178 -22.58 10.41 23.92
CA PRO A 178 -21.28 10.80 24.45
C PRO A 178 -20.17 9.93 23.84
N LEU A 179 -19.10 10.57 23.38
CA LEU A 179 -17.88 9.96 22.88
C LEU A 179 -16.68 10.49 23.66
N CYS A 180 -15.78 9.61 24.07
CA CYS A 180 -14.53 10.00 24.72
C CYS A 180 -13.44 10.25 23.68
N VAL A 181 -12.82 11.42 23.71
CA VAL A 181 -11.64 11.75 22.90
C VAL A 181 -10.41 11.63 23.78
N VAL A 182 -9.41 10.88 23.32
CA VAL A 182 -8.13 10.67 24.01
C VAL A 182 -7.01 11.29 23.19
N GLY A 183 -6.24 12.17 23.83
CA GLY A 183 -5.03 12.77 23.26
C GLY A 183 -3.79 12.31 24.00
N PHE A 184 -2.69 12.17 23.27
CA PHE A 184 -1.38 11.83 23.80
C PHE A 184 -0.42 13.00 23.62
N ASP A 185 0.51 13.16 24.55
CA ASP A 185 1.64 14.09 24.49
C ASP A 185 1.18 15.53 24.18
N LEU A 186 1.54 16.10 23.03
CA LEU A 186 1.13 17.44 22.59
C LEU A 186 -0.40 17.57 22.43
N LEU A 187 -1.05 16.58 21.84
CA LEU A 187 -2.51 16.56 21.68
C LEU A 187 -3.23 16.50 23.03
N ALA A 188 -2.58 15.93 24.06
CA ALA A 188 -3.13 15.94 25.41
C ALA A 188 -3.15 17.36 25.99
N LEU A 189 -2.10 18.18 25.75
CA LEU A 189 -2.06 19.58 26.17
C LEU A 189 -3.10 20.40 25.42
N GLU A 190 -3.18 20.20 24.10
CA GLU A 190 -4.17 20.85 23.24
C GLU A 190 -5.61 20.55 23.68
N LEU A 191 -5.93 19.29 24.03
CA LEU A 191 -7.24 18.94 24.58
C LEU A 191 -7.52 19.61 25.92
N MET A 192 -6.50 19.83 26.76
CA MET A 192 -6.65 20.48 28.07
C MET A 192 -6.95 21.98 27.95
N LEU A 193 -6.64 22.60 26.81
CA LEU A 193 -6.91 24.03 26.56
C LEU A 193 -8.35 24.27 26.06
N CYS A 194 -9.11 23.23 25.72
CA CYS A 194 -10.46 23.38 25.20
C CYS A 194 -11.46 23.79 26.29
N PRO A 195 -12.13 24.95 26.19
CA PRO A 195 -13.25 25.30 27.06
C PRO A 195 -14.44 24.34 26.94
N LEU A 196 -15.19 24.23 28.04
CA LEU A 196 -16.46 23.53 28.08
C LEU A 196 -17.44 24.12 27.04
N ARG A 197 -18.28 23.28 26.44
CA ARG A 197 -19.25 23.64 25.37
C ARG A 197 -18.66 24.04 24.03
N GLN A 198 -17.33 24.07 23.87
CA GLN A 198 -16.73 24.31 22.56
C GLN A 198 -17.03 23.14 21.62
N THR A 199 -17.25 23.45 20.34
CA THR A 199 -17.35 22.43 19.29
C THR A 199 -15.95 22.15 18.75
N ILE A 200 -15.55 20.88 18.76
CA ILE A 200 -14.27 20.43 18.24
C ILE A 200 -14.49 19.38 17.16
N THR A 201 -13.62 19.38 16.15
CA THR A 201 -13.56 18.33 15.13
C THR A 201 -12.30 17.51 15.34
N VAL A 202 -12.48 16.21 15.54
CA VAL A 202 -11.41 15.28 15.88
C VAL A 202 -11.23 14.29 14.76
N ASN A 203 -10.01 14.21 14.23
CA ASN A 203 -9.58 13.16 13.33
C ASN A 203 -8.79 12.14 14.12
N GLY A 204 -9.19 10.88 14.05
CA GLY A 204 -8.55 9.87 14.87
C GLY A 204 -9.01 8.45 14.61
N ARG A 205 -8.50 7.55 15.44
CA ARG A 205 -8.82 6.14 15.38
C ARG A 205 -9.88 5.82 16.42
N SER A 206 -11.00 5.25 16.00
CA SER A 206 -12.01 4.77 16.94
C SER A 206 -11.50 3.52 17.65
N ALA A 207 -11.56 3.53 18.97
CA ALA A 207 -11.23 2.40 19.83
C ALA A 207 -12.40 2.14 20.78
N TYR A 208 -12.50 0.90 21.26
CA TYR A 208 -13.46 0.54 22.30
C TYR A 208 -12.70 0.10 23.54
N TRP A 209 -12.72 0.94 24.57
CA TRP A 209 -12.11 0.65 25.86
C TRP A 209 -12.99 1.28 26.94
N SER A 210 -13.72 0.50 27.72
CA SER A 210 -14.67 1.08 28.70
C SER A 210 -15.67 2.10 28.09
N GLY A 211 -16.09 1.87 26.84
CA GLY A 211 -16.97 2.76 26.07
C GLY A 211 -16.39 3.16 24.71
N TYR A 212 -17.18 3.93 23.95
CA TYR A 212 -16.76 4.46 22.67
C TYR A 212 -15.69 5.54 22.87
N GLN A 213 -14.51 5.31 22.30
CA GLN A 213 -13.41 6.25 22.35
C GLN A 213 -12.87 6.56 20.96
N ILE A 214 -12.26 7.73 20.81
CA ILE A 214 -11.46 8.08 19.65
C ILE A 214 -10.10 8.60 20.12
N THR A 215 -9.03 7.96 19.66
CA THR A 215 -7.67 8.46 19.85
C THR A 215 -7.40 9.51 18.80
N ALA A 216 -7.25 10.76 19.23
CA ALA A 216 -6.99 11.88 18.35
C ALA A 216 -5.62 11.74 17.68
N SER A 217 -5.59 12.01 16.38
CA SER A 217 -4.38 12.22 15.58
C SER A 217 -4.24 13.69 15.18
N HIS A 218 -5.36 14.39 15.02
CA HIS A 218 -5.40 15.83 14.78
C HIS A 218 -6.71 16.41 15.33
N ILE A 219 -6.65 17.59 15.93
CA ILE A 219 -7.79 18.29 16.52
C ILE A 219 -7.92 19.64 15.83
N GLN A 220 -9.11 19.93 15.30
CA GLN A 220 -9.45 21.21 14.71
C GLN A 220 -10.40 21.96 15.63
N TYR A 221 -10.06 23.21 15.86
CA TYR A 221 -10.84 24.14 16.64
C TYR A 221 -11.60 25.05 15.69
N ASN A 222 -12.93 25.02 15.77
CA ASN A 222 -13.69 26.14 15.24
C ASN A 222 -13.50 27.28 16.23
N GLN A 223 -12.70 28.28 15.85
CA GLN A 223 -12.61 29.52 16.60
C GLN A 223 -14.01 30.13 16.72
N LEU A 224 -14.43 30.42 17.95
CA LEU A 224 -15.58 31.27 18.19
C LEU A 224 -15.18 32.68 17.74
N VAL A 225 -15.92 33.22 16.77
CA VAL A 225 -15.99 34.68 16.53
C VAL A 225 -16.66 35.32 17.73
#